data_AF-A0A9E2CHW1-F1
#
_entry.id   AF-A0A9E2CHW1-F1
#
_cell.length_a   1.000
_cell.length_b   1.000
_cell.length_c   1.000
_cell.angle_alpha   90.00
_cell.angle_beta   90.00
_cell.angle_gamma   90.00
#
_symmetry.space_group_name_H-M   'P 1'
#
loop_
_entity.id
_entity.type
_entity.pdbx_description
1 polymer ?
#
loop_
_entity_poly.entity_id
_entity_poly.type
_entity_poly.pdbx_seq_one_letter_code
_entity_poly.pdbx_strand_id
1 'polypeptide(L)'
;IVAEAENLDEFGLQVLWPLIRRGAQDGKGIEAAIGTWQRRKEYQFWTARLADSFRFAPVRELAERRLAAFDQMMAELERHHEGEDLRQAIEQAGSSQTVDFAAG
;
A
#
# COMPACT_ATOMS: atom_id res chain seq x y z
N ILE A 1 -6.00 15.69 -22.07
CA ILE A 1 -5.29 16.14 -20.84
C ILE A 1 -6.23 16.05 -19.63
N VAL A 2 -7.43 16.65 -19.63
CA VAL A 2 -8.39 16.51 -18.50
C VAL A 2 -8.70 15.06 -18.16
N ALA A 3 -9.09 14.24 -19.14
CA ALA A 3 -9.35 12.81 -18.91
C ALA A 3 -8.12 12.03 -18.37
N GLU A 4 -6.90 12.46 -18.71
CA GLU A 4 -5.69 11.84 -18.20
C GLU A 4 -5.48 12.19 -16.72
N ALA A 5 -5.81 13.43 -16.33
CA ALA A 5 -5.76 13.86 -14.93
C ALA A 5 -6.80 13.13 -14.08
N GLU A 6 -8.03 12.98 -14.59
CA GLU A 6 -9.07 12.21 -13.91
C GLU A 6 -8.67 10.74 -13.74
N ASN A 7 -8.06 10.13 -14.76
CA ASN A 7 -7.56 8.76 -14.64
C ASN A 7 -6.39 8.67 -13.64
N LEU A 8 -5.49 9.66 -13.60
CA LEU A 8 -4.38 9.70 -12.64
C LEU A 8 -4.84 9.78 -11.17
N ASP A 9 -6.05 10.27 -10.90
CA ASP A 9 -6.62 10.28 -9.55
C ASP A 9 -6.95 8.88 -9.03
N GLU A 10 -7.08 7.89 -9.91
CA GLU A 10 -7.26 6.49 -9.51
C GLU A 10 -5.93 5.81 -9.12
N PHE A 11 -4.80 6.32 -9.62
CA PHE A 11 -3.45 5.79 -9.39
C PHE A 11 -2.72 6.57 -8.32
N GLY A 12 -3.29 6.76 -7.13
CA GLY A 12 -2.57 7.46 -6.06
C GLY A 12 -3.18 7.25 -4.69
N LEU A 13 -2.46 7.70 -3.67
CA LEU A 13 -2.78 7.46 -2.26
C LEU A 13 -4.14 8.03 -1.85
N GLN A 14 -4.67 9.01 -2.58
CA GLN A 14 -5.99 9.57 -2.36
C GLN A 14 -7.12 8.53 -2.40
N VAL A 15 -6.96 7.43 -3.16
CA VAL A 15 -7.97 6.36 -3.23
C VAL A 15 -8.04 5.53 -1.94
N LEU A 16 -7.03 5.62 -1.07
CA LEU A 16 -6.98 4.89 0.19
C LEU A 16 -8.01 5.43 1.20
N TRP A 17 -8.21 6.76 1.25
CA TRP A 17 -9.08 7.36 2.27
C TRP A 17 -10.55 6.91 2.17
N PRO A 18 -11.17 6.87 0.98
CA PRO A 18 -12.50 6.28 0.83
C PRO A 18 -12.57 4.80 1.25
N LEU A 19 -11.52 4.02 0.99
CA LEU A 19 -11.48 2.59 1.37
C LEU A 19 -11.42 2.42 2.89
N ILE A 20 -10.57 3.19 3.57
CA ILE A 20 -10.48 3.19 5.04
C ILE A 20 -11.80 3.63 5.66
N ARG A 21 -12.39 4.73 5.15
CA ARG A 21 -13.68 5.22 5.65
C ARG A 21 -14.78 4.17 5.53
N ARG A 22 -14.86 3.50 4.38
CA ARG A 22 -15.83 2.43 4.16
C ARG A 22 -15.56 1.24 5.10
N GLY A 23 -14.31 0.83 5.23
CA GLY A 23 -13.92 -0.23 6.16
C GLY A 23 -14.31 0.09 7.60
N ALA A 24 -14.11 1.33 8.05
CA ALA A 24 -14.52 1.78 9.38
C ALA A 24 -16.04 1.73 9.57
N GLN A 25 -16.82 2.12 8.55
CA GLN A 25 -18.29 2.02 8.58
C GLN A 25 -18.78 0.56 8.65
N ASP A 26 -18.06 -0.35 7.99
CA ASP A 26 -18.37 -1.78 7.95
C ASP A 26 -17.79 -2.56 9.16
N GLY A 27 -17.15 -1.87 10.13
CA GLY A 27 -16.54 -2.49 11.32
C GLY A 27 -15.24 -3.26 11.05
N LYS A 28 -14.65 -3.12 9.87
CA LYS A 28 -13.44 -3.82 9.41
C LYS A 28 -12.18 -2.95 9.46
N GLY A 29 -12.33 -1.63 9.60
CA GLY A 29 -11.22 -0.69 9.65
C GLY A 29 -10.28 -0.80 8.45
N ILE A 30 -8.97 -0.88 8.74
CA ILE A 30 -7.89 -0.93 7.73
C ILE A 30 -7.85 -2.27 6.98
N GLU A 31 -8.30 -3.37 7.60
CA GLU A 31 -8.32 -4.71 6.98
C GLU A 31 -9.11 -4.71 5.66
N ALA A 32 -10.21 -3.94 5.60
CA ALA A 32 -11.00 -3.81 4.37
C ALA A 32 -10.22 -3.17 3.21
N ALA A 33 -9.34 -2.22 3.52
CA ALA A 33 -8.51 -1.56 2.50
C ALA A 33 -7.43 -2.53 2.00
N ILE A 34 -6.76 -3.23 2.91
CA ILE A 34 -5.75 -4.27 2.59
C ILE A 34 -6.36 -5.36 1.71
N GLY A 35 -7.47 -5.97 2.13
CA GLY A 35 -8.12 -7.04 1.37
C GLY A 35 -8.70 -6.56 0.02
N THR A 36 -9.06 -5.28 -0.11
CA THR A 36 -9.44 -4.72 -1.42
C THR A 36 -8.24 -4.55 -2.34
N TRP A 37 -7.10 -4.11 -1.79
CA TRP A 37 -5.86 -3.98 -2.53
C TRP A 37 -5.33 -5.32 -3.03
N GLN A 38 -5.25 -6.34 -2.17
CA GLN A 38 -4.82 -7.69 -2.52
C GLN A 38 -5.67 -8.27 -3.67
N ARG A 39 -7.01 -8.20 -3.56
CA ARG A 39 -7.91 -8.66 -4.63
C ARG A 39 -7.67 -7.92 -5.95
N ARG A 40 -7.42 -6.62 -5.92
CA ARG A 40 -7.08 -5.86 -7.14
C ARG A 40 -5.77 -6.34 -7.78
N LYS A 41 -4.77 -6.71 -6.97
CA LYS A 41 -3.51 -7.31 -7.47
C LYS A 41 -3.76 -8.70 -8.07
N GLU A 42 -4.48 -9.56 -7.36
CA GLU A 42 -4.82 -10.92 -7.82
C GLU A 42 -5.54 -10.91 -9.17
N TYR A 43 -6.51 -10.01 -9.35
CA TYR A 43 -7.28 -9.89 -10.58
C TYR A 43 -6.60 -9.06 -11.69
N GLN A 44 -5.31 -8.73 -11.55
CA GLN A 44 -4.56 -7.94 -12.55
C GLN A 44 -5.26 -6.61 -12.90
N PHE A 45 -6.02 -6.06 -11.95
CA PHE A 45 -6.86 -4.88 -12.15
C PHE A 45 -6.03 -3.69 -12.65
N TRP A 46 -4.89 -3.45 -12.00
CA TRP A 46 -4.02 -2.32 -12.30
C TRP A 46 -3.32 -2.45 -13.66
N THR A 47 -2.96 -3.67 -14.06
CA THR A 47 -2.38 -3.96 -15.38
C THR A 47 -3.37 -3.62 -16.48
N ALA A 48 -4.62 -4.09 -16.36
CA ALA A 48 -5.68 -3.76 -17.31
C ALA A 48 -5.95 -2.24 -17.32
N ARG A 49 -6.00 -1.61 -16.15
CA ARG A 49 -6.27 -0.17 -16.05
C ARG A 49 -5.13 0.66 -16.66
N LEU A 50 -3.86 0.32 -16.47
CA LEU A 50 -2.74 1.03 -17.10
C LEU A 50 -2.77 0.94 -18.63
N ALA A 51 -3.19 -0.21 -19.17
CA ALA A 51 -3.31 -0.41 -20.62
C ALA A 51 -4.41 0.46 -21.23
N ASP A 52 -5.56 0.58 -20.55
CA ASP A 52 -6.76 1.17 -21.12
C ASP A 52 -6.97 2.66 -20.78
N SER A 53 -6.25 3.22 -19.80
CA SER A 53 -6.56 4.55 -19.23
C SER A 53 -5.80 5.74 -19.82
N PHE A 54 -4.67 5.50 -20.49
CA PHE A 54 -3.75 6.58 -20.85
C PHE A 54 -3.42 6.60 -22.33
N ARG A 55 -3.67 7.75 -22.96
CA ARG A 55 -3.34 7.99 -24.36
C ARG A 55 -1.88 8.42 -24.53
N PHE A 56 -1.31 9.12 -23.55
CA PHE A 56 0.05 9.65 -23.64
C PHE A 56 1.03 8.83 -22.80
N ALA A 57 2.13 8.40 -23.43
CA ALA A 57 3.17 7.61 -22.77
C ALA A 57 3.75 8.27 -21.51
N PRO A 58 4.06 9.59 -21.47
CA PRO A 58 4.58 10.21 -20.24
C PRO A 58 3.59 10.18 -19.08
N VAL A 59 2.28 10.18 -19.36
CA VAL A 59 1.26 10.11 -18.32
C VAL A 59 1.12 8.68 -17.79
N ARG A 60 1.26 7.68 -18.67
CA ARG A 60 1.34 6.26 -18.27
C ARG A 60 2.53 6.00 -17.36
N GLU A 61 3.72 6.50 -17.71
CA GLU A 61 4.92 6.39 -16.88
C GLU A 61 4.72 7.03 -15.49
N LEU A 62 4.02 8.17 -15.42
CA LEU A 62 3.66 8.78 -14.15
C LEU A 62 2.71 7.90 -13.33
N ALA A 63 1.69 7.32 -13.97
CA ALA A 63 0.75 6.41 -13.31
C ALA A 63 1.44 5.16 -12.76
N GLU A 64 2.36 4.57 -13.52
CA GLU A 64 3.19 3.43 -13.09
C GLU A 64 4.02 3.78 -11.85
N ARG A 65 4.67 4.95 -11.83
CA ARG A 65 5.42 5.42 -10.66
C ARG A 65 4.55 5.61 -9.43
N ARG A 66 3.36 6.20 -9.60
CA ARG A 66 2.43 6.39 -8.47
C ARG A 66 1.88 5.05 -7.97
N LEU A 67 1.60 4.12 -8.88
CA LEU A 67 1.17 2.77 -8.53
C LEU A 67 2.25 2.01 -7.75
N ALA A 68 3.51 2.11 -8.15
CA ALA A 68 4.63 1.51 -7.44
C ALA A 68 4.77 2.09 -6.02
N ALA A 69 4.63 3.41 -5.85
CA ALA A 69 4.63 4.04 -4.53
C ALA A 69 3.43 3.59 -3.68
N PHE A 70 2.26 3.40 -4.31
CA PHE A 70 1.07 2.91 -3.61
C PHE A 70 1.24 1.44 -3.18
N ASP A 71 1.86 0.60 -3.99
CA ASP A 71 2.16 -0.79 -3.65
C ASP A 71 3.10 -0.87 -2.43
N GLN A 72 4.14 -0.04 -2.39
CA GLN A 72 5.05 0.06 -1.24
C GLN A 72 4.29 0.49 0.03
N MET A 73 3.43 1.49 -0.07
CA MET A 73 2.63 1.94 1.08
C MET A 73 1.67 0.84 1.57
N MET A 74 1.02 0.12 0.66
CA MET A 74 0.09 -0.94 1.03
C MET A 74 0.81 -2.13 1.68
N ALA A 75 2.00 -2.48 1.21
CA ALA A 75 2.84 -3.51 1.84
C ALA A 75 3.25 -3.11 3.27
N GLU A 76 3.61 -1.84 3.49
CA GLU A 76 3.93 -1.35 4.84
C GLU A 76 2.69 -1.34 5.74
N LEU A 77 1.53 -0.96 5.20
CA LEU A 77 0.27 -0.96 5.93
C LEU A 77 -0.14 -2.37 6.37
N GLU A 78 0.06 -3.37 5.50
CA GLU A 78 -0.16 -4.78 5.78
C GLU A 78 0.78 -5.27 6.90
N ARG A 79 2.08 -4.96 6.78
CA ARG A 79 3.09 -5.30 7.79
C ARG A 79 2.74 -4.76 9.19
N HIS A 80 2.30 -3.50 9.27
CA HIS A 80 1.86 -2.88 10.53
C HIS A 80 0.56 -3.49 11.05
N HIS A 81 -0.37 -3.84 10.15
CA HIS A 81 -1.63 -4.45 10.54
C HIS A 81 -1.43 -5.84 11.15
N GLU A 82 -0.47 -6.61 10.64
CA GLU A 82 -0.11 -7.93 11.16
C GLU A 82 0.77 -7.89 12.43
N GLY A 83 1.18 -6.69 12.86
CA GLY A 83 2.06 -6.49 14.01
C GLY A 83 3.49 -7.00 13.80
N GLU A 84 3.92 -7.15 12.55
CA GLU A 84 5.28 -7.59 12.24
C GLU A 84 6.31 -6.53 12.63
N ASP A 85 5.94 -5.25 12.56
CA ASP A 85 6.74 -4.13 13.07
C ASP A 85 7.04 -4.25 14.57
N LEU A 86 6.02 -4.58 15.37
CA LEU A 86 6.17 -4.82 16.80
C LEU A 86 7.05 -6.03 17.09
N ARG A 87 6.87 -7.11 16.32
CA ARG A 87 7.68 -8.33 16.44
C ARG A 87 9.16 -8.03 16.20
N GLN A 88 9.48 -7.35 15.11
CA GLN A 88 10.86 -6.95 14.77
C GLN A 88 11.46 -6.03 15.84
N ALA A 89 10.69 -5.07 16.36
CA ALA A 89 11.16 -4.17 17.42
C ALA A 89 11.50 -4.92 18.72
N ILE A 90 10.68 -5.91 19.11
CA ILE A 90 10.92 -6.76 20.28
C ILE A 90 12.19 -7.61 20.08
N GLU A 91 12.36 -8.23 18.91
CA GLU A 91 13.54 -9.04 18.59
C GLU A 91 14.85 -8.23 18.59
N GLN A 92 14.82 -7.00 18.06
CA GLN A 92 15.96 -6.09 18.08
C GLN A 92 16.30 -5.61 19.49
N ALA A 93 15.30 -5.30 20.31
CA ALA A 93 15.48 -4.92 21.71
C ALA A 93 16.06 -6.08 22.55
N GLY A 94 15.57 -7.30 22.34
CA GLY A 94 16.10 -8.51 22.97
C GLY A 94 17.54 -8.82 22.57
N SER A 95 17.89 -8.60 21.29
CA SER A 95 19.25 -8.83 20.78
C SER A 95 20.28 -7.81 21.31
N SER A 96 19.86 -6.60 21.64
CA SER A 96 20.75 -5.57 22.23
C SER A 96 21.08 -5.85 23.70
N GLN A 97 20.17 -6.48 24.47
CA GLN A 97 20.44 -6.85 25.87
C GLN A 97 21.42 -8.01 26.02
N THR A 98 21.47 -8.94 25.07
CA THR A 98 22.39 -10.10 25.13
C THR A 98 23.85 -9.72 24.92
N VAL A 99 24.12 -8.62 24.21
CA VAL A 99 25.50 -8.15 23.94
C VAL A 99 26.09 -7.45 25.17
N ASP A 100 25.28 -6.72 25.94
CA ASP A 100 25.73 -6.04 27.16
C ASP A 100 26.07 -7.00 28.31
N PHE A 101 25.46 -8.19 28.35
CA PHE A 101 25.73 -9.19 29.41
C PHE A 101 26.99 -10.04 29.17
N ALA A 102 27.51 -10.10 27.94
CA ALA A 102 28.68 -10.90 27.59
C ALA A 102 30.02 -10.15 27.72
N ALA A 103 29.98 -8.86 28.11
CA ALA A 103 31.16 -8.00 28.24
C ALA A 103 31.53 -7.66 29.72
N GLY A 104 30.92 -8.34 30.70
CA GLY A 104 31.14 -8.15 32.13
C GLY A 104 31.84 -9.32 32.82
#